data_AF-A0A7D3XEH4-F1
#
_entry.id   AF-A0A7D3XEH4-F1
#
_cell.length_a   1.000
_cell.length_b   1.000
_cell.length_c   1.000
_cell.angle_alpha   90.00
_cell.angle_beta   90.00
_cell.angle_gamma   90.00
#
_symmetry.space_group_name_H-M   'P 1'
#
loop_
_entity.id
_entity.type
_entity.pdbx_description
1 polymer ?
#
loop_
_entity_poly.entity_id
_entity_poly.type
_entity_poly.pdbx_seq_one_letter_code
_entity_poly.pdbx_strand_id
1 'polypeptide(L)'
;MRFFILLRAWLLGLLVVNISGPLAAQQLPCLLLPLSAPERVRAAGLIVEAEVRDARGEWDASHTHLFTRQRLRVFRVLKGALADTAALPLLVEGGQVGLARQELTNTLRPLPVGQQGIFFLMPAPWAGVAPAYAAYASSQGVITYDLAQGTAAEPARAYVSWAEASQQTAQLSGRPPQVLRANPRLLAAAKRAASPKAAATNSTQQALAPVVTAFSPTQTRAGTGAVLTIRGSGFGSSRGSGGVDFRNADDGGATTTRALDRDYLSWTDTQIQVLVPSLASNGHPAGTGTVGVTTNDGTSATSAAALTIVYALSNIDNTAGTFADRPNHIATNTTGGLTFHFGPNFSSNAAAGRPGSAGWRSGGAPRASTGSWAPRPLPMPLPRTRTTWWLSTMARCRRGCWGALRLIT
;
A
#
# COMPACT_ATOMS: atom_id res chain seq x y z
N MET A 1 -1.21 60.91 -63.08
CA MET A 1 -1.42 59.83 -64.06
C MET A 1 -0.68 58.59 -63.55
N ARG A 2 -1.43 57.54 -63.16
CA ARG A 2 -1.02 56.12 -63.04
C ARG A 2 0.07 55.75 -62.02
N PHE A 3 -0.30 55.16 -60.88
CA PHE A 3 -0.49 53.70 -60.60
C PHE A 3 0.79 53.09 -60.00
N PHE A 4 0.75 52.64 -58.74
CA PHE A 4 1.28 51.33 -58.30
C PHE A 4 0.84 51.08 -56.84
N ILE A 5 -0.09 50.12 -56.69
CA ILE A 5 -0.63 49.62 -55.43
C ILE A 5 0.25 48.44 -54.98
N LEU A 6 0.74 48.49 -53.75
CA LEU A 6 1.52 47.43 -53.11
C LEU A 6 0.63 46.23 -52.73
N LEU A 7 1.07 45.05 -53.17
CA LEU A 7 0.46 43.74 -52.93
C LEU A 7 0.72 43.29 -51.47
N ARG A 8 -0.35 43.12 -50.69
CA ARG A 8 -0.33 42.50 -49.36
C ARG A 8 -0.22 40.97 -49.50
N ALA A 9 0.92 40.40 -49.12
CA ALA A 9 1.07 38.95 -48.91
C ALA A 9 0.59 38.58 -47.50
N TRP A 10 -0.49 37.79 -47.44
CA TRP A 10 -1.05 37.19 -46.23
C TRP A 10 -0.21 35.97 -45.82
N LEU A 11 0.40 36.02 -44.63
CA LEU A 11 0.96 34.86 -43.94
C LEU A 11 -0.01 34.49 -42.80
N LEU A 12 -0.86 33.49 -43.04
CA LEU A 12 -1.75 32.94 -42.04
C LEU A 12 -0.98 31.92 -41.19
N GLY A 13 -0.81 32.23 -39.91
CA GLY A 13 -0.16 31.37 -38.92
C GLY A 13 -0.99 30.13 -38.58
N LEU A 14 -0.32 28.99 -38.53
CA LEU A 14 -0.85 27.73 -38.01
C LEU A 14 -0.04 27.36 -36.77
N LEU A 15 -0.36 28.02 -35.66
CA LEU A 15 0.23 27.74 -34.35
C LEU A 15 -0.51 26.54 -33.74
N VAL A 16 0.02 25.34 -33.94
CA VAL A 16 -0.41 24.15 -33.20
C VAL A 16 0.06 24.32 -31.75
N VAL A 17 -0.83 24.81 -30.89
CA VAL A 17 -0.63 24.80 -29.44
C VAL A 17 -0.73 23.34 -29.00
N ASN A 18 0.42 22.68 -28.86
CA ASN A 18 0.51 21.46 -28.06
C ASN A 18 0.19 21.82 -26.62
N ILE A 19 -1.06 21.61 -26.20
CA ILE A 19 -1.45 21.65 -24.79
C ILE A 19 -0.94 20.35 -24.17
N SER A 20 0.37 20.28 -23.94
CA SER A 20 0.95 19.37 -22.97
C SER A 20 0.54 19.89 -21.60
N GLY A 21 -0.63 19.46 -21.10
CA GLY A 21 -1.03 19.74 -19.73
C GLY A 21 0.09 19.25 -18.78
N PRO A 22 0.42 20.00 -17.73
CA PRO A 22 1.42 19.55 -16.77
C PRO A 22 0.91 18.26 -16.12
N LEU A 23 1.65 17.17 -16.30
CA LEU A 23 1.54 16.00 -15.43
C LEU A 23 1.77 16.50 -14.00
N ALA A 24 0.73 16.48 -13.17
CA ALA A 24 0.85 16.81 -11.76
C ALA A 24 1.86 15.84 -11.13
N ALA A 25 3.08 16.31 -10.88
CA ALA A 25 4.09 15.55 -10.16
C ALA A 25 3.57 15.30 -8.74
N GLN A 26 3.44 14.03 -8.36
CA GLN A 26 2.96 13.65 -7.04
C GLN A 26 4.02 14.00 -5.98
N GLN A 27 3.56 14.28 -4.75
CA GLN A 27 4.47 14.41 -3.62
C GLN A 27 5.00 13.03 -3.24
N LEU A 28 6.22 12.75 -3.67
CA LEU A 28 6.92 11.51 -3.34
C LEU A 28 7.21 11.43 -1.84
N PRO A 29 7.23 10.21 -1.26
CA PRO A 29 7.80 10.00 0.06
C PRO A 29 9.20 10.61 0.13
N CYS A 30 9.54 11.25 1.25
CA CYS A 30 10.91 11.66 1.51
C CYS A 30 11.83 10.45 1.30
N LEU A 31 12.92 10.64 0.53
CA LEU A 31 13.93 9.65 0.15
C LEU A 31 13.61 8.76 -1.07
N LEU A 32 12.52 8.98 -1.81
CA LEU A 32 12.31 8.32 -3.09
C LEU A 32 12.64 9.25 -4.26
N LEU A 33 13.64 8.90 -5.07
CA LEU A 33 13.96 9.63 -6.30
C LEU A 33 13.07 9.12 -7.44
N PRO A 34 12.34 10.00 -8.14
CA PRO A 34 11.47 9.58 -9.23
C PRO A 34 12.30 9.04 -10.39
N LEU A 35 11.91 7.87 -10.89
CA LEU A 35 12.39 7.35 -12.17
C LEU A 35 11.47 7.82 -13.30
N SER A 36 11.98 7.97 -14.51
CA SER A 36 11.14 8.25 -15.67
C SER A 36 10.50 6.97 -16.22
N ALA A 37 9.38 7.11 -16.95
CA ALA A 37 8.75 5.95 -17.61
C ALA A 37 9.70 5.27 -18.62
N PRO A 38 10.44 6.00 -19.49
CA PRO A 38 11.41 5.37 -20.39
C PRO A 38 12.53 4.61 -19.67
N GLU A 39 13.05 5.12 -18.56
CA GLU A 39 14.10 4.44 -17.78
C GLU A 39 13.60 3.10 -17.21
N ARG A 40 12.40 3.09 -16.61
CA ARG A 40 11.79 1.86 -16.08
C ARG A 40 11.52 0.84 -17.17
N VAL A 41 10.96 1.28 -18.31
CA VAL A 41 10.71 0.40 -19.46
C VAL A 41 12.01 -0.17 -20.00
N ARG A 42 13.08 0.64 -20.09
CA ARG A 42 14.39 0.19 -20.58
C ARG A 42 14.99 -0.88 -19.66
N ALA A 43 15.00 -0.64 -18.35
CA ALA A 43 15.67 -1.49 -17.37
C ALA A 43 14.92 -2.80 -17.06
N ALA A 44 13.59 -2.81 -17.14
CA ALA A 44 12.81 -4.02 -16.89
C ALA A 44 13.02 -5.08 -18.00
N GLY A 45 13.36 -6.31 -17.62
CA GLY A 45 13.52 -7.42 -18.57
C GLY A 45 12.18 -8.01 -19.03
N LEU A 46 11.17 -7.92 -18.16
CA LEU A 46 9.81 -8.40 -18.40
C LEU A 46 8.82 -7.34 -17.90
N ILE A 47 7.80 -7.01 -18.70
CA ILE A 47 6.72 -6.11 -18.29
C ILE A 47 5.38 -6.80 -18.54
N VAL A 48 4.55 -6.91 -17.52
CA VAL A 48 3.28 -7.65 -17.57
C VAL A 48 2.13 -6.85 -16.97
N GLU A 49 0.93 -7.01 -17.53
CA GLU A 49 -0.32 -6.62 -16.89
C GLU A 49 -0.89 -7.86 -16.18
N ALA A 50 -1.07 -7.76 -14.86
CA ALA A 50 -1.38 -8.90 -14.03
C ALA A 50 -2.27 -8.56 -12.83
N GLU A 51 -2.76 -9.61 -12.16
CA GLU A 51 -3.48 -9.55 -10.88
C GLU A 51 -2.79 -10.42 -9.83
N VAL A 52 -2.71 -9.92 -8.60
CA VAL A 52 -2.22 -10.69 -7.44
C VAL A 52 -3.25 -11.75 -7.05
N ARG A 53 -2.86 -13.03 -7.04
CA ARG A 53 -3.75 -14.16 -6.74
C ARG A 53 -3.71 -14.61 -5.29
N ASP A 54 -2.53 -14.56 -4.69
CA ASP A 54 -2.26 -14.92 -3.32
C ASP A 54 -0.90 -14.35 -2.92
N ALA A 55 -0.68 -14.27 -1.62
CA ALA A 55 0.53 -13.80 -1.00
C ALA A 55 0.85 -14.68 0.22
N ARG A 56 2.12 -15.02 0.42
CA ARG A 56 2.61 -15.75 1.60
C ARG A 56 3.94 -15.18 2.07
N GLY A 57 4.12 -15.07 3.39
CA GLY A 57 5.42 -14.75 3.96
C GLY A 57 6.38 -15.94 3.86
N GLU A 58 7.64 -15.70 3.56
CA GLU A 58 8.72 -16.69 3.61
C GLU A 58 10.01 -16.06 4.15
N TRP A 59 10.80 -16.85 4.87
CA TRP A 59 12.16 -16.48 5.25
C TRP A 59 13.12 -16.81 4.12
N ASP A 60 14.23 -16.07 4.02
CA ASP A 60 15.40 -16.59 3.32
C ASP A 60 15.98 -17.83 4.04
N ALA A 61 16.82 -18.58 3.34
CA ALA A 61 17.47 -19.78 3.89
C ALA A 61 18.28 -19.49 5.18
N SER A 62 18.79 -18.26 5.33
CA SER A 62 19.56 -17.83 6.50
C SER A 62 18.70 -17.39 7.70
N HIS A 63 17.38 -17.29 7.53
CA HIS A 63 16.44 -16.70 8.50
C HIS A 63 16.82 -15.28 8.95
N THR A 64 17.37 -14.46 8.04
CA THR A 64 17.78 -13.08 8.35
C THR A 64 16.85 -12.02 7.77
N HIS A 65 16.25 -12.31 6.60
CA HIS A 65 15.27 -11.47 5.93
C HIS A 65 13.95 -12.20 5.71
N LEU A 66 12.87 -11.45 5.92
CA LEU A 66 11.51 -11.85 5.56
C LEU A 66 11.14 -11.27 4.19
N PHE A 67 10.49 -12.11 3.40
CA PHE A 67 9.91 -11.75 2.10
C PHE A 67 8.44 -12.13 2.06
N THR A 68 7.72 -11.54 1.11
CA THR A 68 6.36 -11.95 0.75
C THR A 68 6.37 -12.42 -0.70
N ARG A 69 6.14 -13.71 -0.90
CA ARG A 69 5.97 -14.29 -2.22
C ARG A 69 4.52 -14.15 -2.65
N GLN A 70 4.31 -13.48 -3.77
CA GLN A 70 3.02 -13.29 -4.41
C GLN A 70 2.97 -14.07 -5.73
N ARG A 71 1.80 -14.62 -6.05
CA ARG A 71 1.55 -15.25 -7.35
C ARG A 71 0.77 -14.29 -8.22
N LEU A 72 1.32 -13.92 -9.38
CA LEU A 72 0.67 -13.06 -10.35
C LEU A 72 -0.02 -13.90 -11.42
N ARG A 73 -1.30 -13.63 -11.66
CA ARG A 73 -1.98 -14.09 -12.89
C ARG A 73 -1.77 -13.05 -13.97
N VAL A 74 -0.99 -13.40 -14.98
CA VAL A 74 -0.70 -12.51 -16.11
C VAL A 74 -1.82 -12.56 -17.14
N PHE A 75 -2.26 -11.38 -17.61
CA PHE A 75 -3.23 -11.22 -18.69
C PHE A 75 -2.56 -10.82 -20.00
N ARG A 76 -1.59 -9.91 -19.93
CA ARG A 76 -0.84 -9.40 -21.08
C ARG A 76 0.64 -9.27 -20.78
N VAL A 77 1.48 -9.50 -21.80
CA VAL A 77 2.91 -9.23 -21.78
C VAL A 77 3.16 -8.00 -22.64
N LEU A 78 3.68 -6.92 -22.05
CA LEU A 78 3.97 -5.65 -22.72
C LEU A 78 5.43 -5.60 -23.22
N LYS A 79 6.34 -6.29 -22.53
CA LYS A 79 7.76 -6.43 -22.91
C LYS A 79 8.31 -7.76 -22.42
N GLY A 80 9.20 -8.36 -23.19
CA GLY A 80 9.85 -9.64 -22.86
C GLY A 80 9.05 -10.83 -23.40
N ALA A 81 9.47 -12.04 -23.01
CA ALA A 81 8.79 -13.27 -23.35
C ALA A 81 8.42 -14.00 -22.05
N LEU A 82 7.19 -14.52 -22.00
CA LEU A 82 6.72 -15.32 -20.89
C LEU A 82 5.93 -16.49 -21.46
N ALA A 83 6.36 -17.71 -21.13
CA ALA A 83 5.55 -18.90 -21.41
C ALA A 83 4.25 -18.81 -20.61
N ASP A 84 3.13 -19.24 -21.20
CA ASP A 84 1.85 -19.21 -20.52
C ASP A 84 1.87 -20.18 -19.33
N THR A 85 2.21 -19.64 -18.17
CA THR A 85 2.35 -20.36 -16.91
C THR A 85 1.12 -20.07 -16.05
N ALA A 86 0.79 -21.01 -15.15
CA ALA A 86 -0.37 -20.86 -14.28
C ALA A 86 -0.27 -19.62 -13.38
N ALA A 87 0.94 -19.27 -12.92
CA ALA A 87 1.22 -18.06 -12.15
C ALA A 87 2.70 -17.67 -12.19
N LEU A 88 2.98 -16.37 -12.29
CA LEU A 88 4.31 -15.78 -12.23
C LEU A 88 4.67 -15.41 -10.78
N PRO A 89 5.75 -15.97 -10.18
CA PRO A 89 6.13 -15.63 -8.81
C PRO A 89 6.79 -14.25 -8.74
N LEU A 90 6.19 -13.35 -7.96
CA LEU A 90 6.74 -12.07 -7.55
C LEU A 90 7.22 -12.19 -6.09
N LEU A 91 8.43 -11.72 -5.80
CA LEU A 91 8.97 -11.66 -4.46
C LEU A 91 9.11 -10.19 -4.05
N VAL A 92 8.55 -9.86 -2.89
CA VAL A 92 8.55 -8.51 -2.31
C VAL A 92 9.30 -8.56 -0.98
N GLU A 93 10.16 -7.60 -0.70
CA GLU A 93 10.87 -7.51 0.58
C GLU A 93 9.92 -7.18 1.73
N GLY A 94 10.17 -7.76 2.89
CA GLY A 94 9.30 -7.65 4.04
C GLY A 94 8.11 -8.59 3.96
N GLY A 95 7.32 -8.61 5.03
CA GLY A 95 6.23 -9.55 5.18
C GLY A 95 6.10 -10.02 6.61
N GLN A 96 5.31 -11.09 6.78
CA GLN A 96 5.05 -11.68 8.08
C GLN A 96 5.03 -13.20 8.00
N VAL A 97 5.76 -13.86 8.91
CA VAL A 97 5.74 -15.31 9.12
C VAL A 97 5.48 -15.56 10.60
N GLY A 98 4.31 -16.13 10.92
CA GLY A 98 3.85 -16.24 12.30
C GLY A 98 3.76 -14.87 12.97
N LEU A 99 4.51 -14.68 14.06
CA LEU A 99 4.59 -13.41 14.80
C LEU A 99 5.78 -12.53 14.37
N ALA A 100 6.66 -13.03 13.50
CA ALA A 100 7.78 -12.25 12.98
C ALA A 100 7.30 -11.40 11.80
N ARG A 101 7.58 -10.10 11.84
CA ARG A 101 7.21 -9.14 10.79
C ARG A 101 8.41 -8.26 10.46
N GLN A 102 8.60 -8.02 9.17
CA GLN A 102 9.57 -7.08 8.65
C GLN A 102 8.86 -6.11 7.72
N GLU A 103 9.03 -4.82 7.99
CA GLU A 103 8.44 -3.75 7.19
C GLU A 103 9.56 -2.84 6.69
N LEU A 104 9.49 -2.50 5.41
CA LEU A 104 10.44 -1.61 4.75
C LEU A 104 9.68 -0.37 4.29
N THR A 105 10.32 0.78 4.43
CA THR A 105 9.82 2.07 3.97
C THR A 105 10.43 2.41 2.61
N ASN A 106 9.70 3.16 1.77
CA ASN A 106 10.13 3.55 0.43
C ASN A 106 10.39 2.37 -0.53
N THR A 107 9.82 1.22 -0.21
CA THR A 107 9.83 0.01 -1.04
C THR A 107 8.41 -0.38 -1.42
N LEU A 108 8.28 -1.31 -2.37
CA LEU A 108 7.01 -1.95 -2.67
C LEU A 108 6.52 -2.67 -1.41
N ARG A 109 5.34 -2.28 -0.93
CA ARG A 109 4.61 -3.08 0.06
C ARG A 109 3.94 -4.25 -0.66
N PRO A 110 3.82 -5.43 -0.02
CA PRO A 110 3.06 -6.53 -0.58
C PRO A 110 1.64 -6.07 -0.94
N LEU A 111 1.25 -6.27 -2.19
CA LEU A 111 -0.03 -5.80 -2.71
C LEU A 111 -1.19 -6.69 -2.23
N PRO A 112 -2.40 -6.14 -1.98
CA PRO A 112 -3.56 -6.94 -1.64
C PRO A 112 -3.91 -7.98 -2.71
N VAL A 113 -4.47 -9.12 -2.29
CA VAL A 113 -5.01 -10.11 -3.22
C VAL A 113 -6.13 -9.48 -4.05
N GLY A 114 -6.08 -9.70 -5.37
CA GLY A 114 -7.00 -9.11 -6.33
C GLY A 114 -6.57 -7.73 -6.85
N GLN A 115 -5.49 -7.13 -6.36
CA GLN A 115 -4.91 -5.91 -6.91
C GLN A 115 -4.42 -6.17 -8.34
N GLN A 116 -4.82 -5.31 -9.27
CA GLN A 116 -4.38 -5.35 -10.67
C GLN A 116 -3.40 -4.22 -10.97
N GLY A 117 -2.56 -4.41 -11.99
CA GLY A 117 -1.61 -3.39 -12.40
C GLY A 117 -0.64 -3.83 -13.48
N ILE A 118 0.28 -2.94 -13.81
CA ILE A 118 1.45 -3.18 -14.67
C ILE A 118 2.67 -3.36 -13.79
N PHE A 119 3.39 -4.45 -14.00
CA PHE A 119 4.56 -4.83 -13.23
C PHE A 119 5.80 -4.81 -14.13
N PHE A 120 6.79 -4.00 -13.74
CA PHE A 120 8.09 -3.90 -14.36
C PHE A 120 9.04 -4.83 -13.61
N LEU A 121 9.42 -5.93 -14.22
CA LEU A 121 10.03 -7.06 -13.52
C LEU A 121 11.48 -7.30 -13.94
N MET A 122 12.28 -7.68 -12.96
CA MET A 122 13.63 -8.22 -13.10
C MET A 122 13.72 -9.54 -12.32
N PRO A 123 14.68 -10.44 -12.64
CA PRO A 123 14.96 -11.58 -11.77
C PRO A 123 15.22 -11.11 -10.34
N ALA A 124 14.64 -11.81 -9.37
CA ALA A 124 14.86 -11.48 -7.96
C ALA A 124 16.35 -11.59 -7.62
N PRO A 125 17.01 -10.52 -7.12
CA PRO A 125 18.45 -10.50 -6.93
C PRO A 125 18.90 -11.13 -5.60
N TRP A 126 17.96 -11.58 -4.77
CA TRP A 126 18.26 -12.09 -3.42
C TRP A 126 18.67 -13.58 -3.47
N ALA A 127 19.71 -13.91 -2.71
CA ALA A 127 20.13 -15.29 -2.49
C ALA A 127 19.28 -15.95 -1.39
N GLY A 128 19.27 -17.29 -1.36
CA GLY A 128 18.58 -18.04 -0.30
C GLY A 128 17.05 -18.06 -0.42
N VAL A 129 16.50 -17.63 -1.55
CA VAL A 129 15.06 -17.70 -1.87
C VAL A 129 14.86 -18.46 -3.18
N ALA A 130 13.72 -19.13 -3.33
CA ALA A 130 13.41 -19.84 -4.56
C ALA A 130 13.30 -18.87 -5.76
N PRO A 131 13.58 -19.31 -7.01
CA PRO A 131 13.49 -18.45 -8.18
C PRO A 131 12.18 -17.66 -8.26
N ALA A 132 12.30 -16.36 -8.54
CA ALA A 132 11.20 -15.42 -8.61
C ALA A 132 11.59 -14.17 -9.40
N TYR A 133 10.62 -13.29 -9.64
CA TYR A 133 10.85 -11.93 -10.11
C TYR A 133 10.74 -10.95 -8.94
N ALA A 134 11.39 -9.80 -9.06
CA ALA A 134 11.21 -8.63 -8.23
C ALA A 134 10.72 -7.45 -9.09
N ALA A 135 10.00 -6.51 -8.48
CA ALA A 135 9.69 -5.25 -9.14
C ALA A 135 10.96 -4.41 -9.28
N TYR A 136 11.28 -4.00 -10.51
CA TYR A 136 12.40 -3.12 -10.80
C TYR A 136 12.21 -1.79 -10.06
N ALA A 137 13.23 -1.33 -9.33
CA ALA A 137 13.14 -0.14 -8.48
C ALA A 137 11.98 -0.18 -7.47
N SER A 138 11.65 -1.38 -6.98
CA SER A 138 10.70 -1.61 -5.90
C SER A 138 9.31 -1.01 -6.20
N SER A 139 8.80 -0.08 -5.38
CA SER A 139 7.46 0.50 -5.55
C SER A 139 7.28 1.26 -6.87
N GLN A 140 8.35 1.82 -7.43
CA GLN A 140 8.30 2.51 -8.73
C GLN A 140 8.18 1.55 -9.91
N GLY A 141 8.44 0.25 -9.70
CA GLY A 141 8.27 -0.80 -10.69
C GLY A 141 6.85 -1.32 -10.81
N VAL A 142 5.88 -0.71 -10.12
CA VAL A 142 4.48 -1.15 -10.15
C VAL A 142 3.58 0.04 -10.39
N ILE A 143 2.75 -0.07 -11.43
CA ILE A 143 1.61 0.82 -11.64
C ILE A 143 0.37 0.05 -11.20
N THR A 144 -0.28 0.50 -10.14
CA THR A 144 -1.50 -0.11 -9.61
C THR A 144 -2.75 0.49 -10.28
N TYR A 145 -3.78 -0.33 -10.47
CA TYR A 145 -5.06 0.09 -11.04
C TYR A 145 -6.10 0.32 -9.95
N ASP A 146 -6.87 1.40 -10.09
CA ASP A 146 -8.13 1.61 -9.38
C ASP A 146 -9.28 1.34 -10.35
N LEU A 147 -9.81 0.11 -10.28
CA LEU A 147 -10.90 -0.34 -11.15
C LEU A 147 -12.25 0.35 -10.87
N ALA A 148 -12.39 1.01 -9.72
CA ALA A 148 -13.59 1.77 -9.40
C ALA A 148 -13.54 3.17 -10.01
N GLN A 149 -12.38 3.82 -9.94
CA GLN A 149 -12.19 5.20 -10.41
C GLN A 149 -11.82 5.31 -11.89
N GLY A 150 -11.42 4.24 -12.56
CA GLY A 150 -10.97 4.36 -13.95
C GLY A 150 -9.45 4.50 -14.09
N THR A 151 -8.74 4.73 -12.98
CA THR A 151 -7.41 5.34 -12.97
C THR A 151 -6.30 4.33 -12.70
N ALA A 152 -5.06 4.78 -12.82
CA ALA A 152 -3.89 4.03 -12.40
C ALA A 152 -2.85 4.96 -11.76
N ALA A 153 -1.99 4.42 -10.91
CA ALA A 153 -0.97 5.20 -10.23
C ALA A 153 0.25 4.36 -9.84
N GLU A 154 1.39 5.03 -9.81
CA GLU A 154 2.64 4.62 -9.18
C GLU A 154 3.10 5.74 -8.24
N PRO A 155 4.13 5.57 -7.38
CA PRO A 155 4.50 6.58 -6.38
C PRO A 155 4.83 7.99 -6.91
N ALA A 156 5.26 8.11 -8.17
CA ALA A 156 5.67 9.39 -8.77
C ALA A 156 4.61 10.01 -9.69
N ARG A 157 3.65 9.22 -10.17
CA ARG A 157 2.78 9.54 -11.32
C ARG A 157 1.39 8.94 -11.16
N ALA A 158 0.37 9.77 -11.39
CA ALA A 158 -1.01 9.33 -11.60
C ALA A 158 -1.33 9.36 -13.09
N TYR A 159 -2.19 8.44 -13.50
CA TYR A 159 -2.71 8.28 -14.85
C TYR A 159 -4.21 8.53 -14.84
N VAL A 160 -4.70 9.25 -15.85
CA VAL A 160 -6.13 9.53 -16.02
C VAL A 160 -6.89 8.22 -16.22
N SER A 161 -6.26 7.24 -16.88
CA SER A 161 -6.81 5.89 -16.96
C SER A 161 -5.76 4.79 -16.94
N TRP A 162 -6.17 3.57 -16.55
CA TRP A 162 -5.32 2.39 -16.75
C TRP A 162 -5.00 2.13 -18.23
N ALA A 163 -5.89 2.53 -19.15
CA ALA A 163 -5.69 2.38 -20.59
C ALA A 163 -4.54 3.28 -21.07
N GLU A 164 -4.48 4.51 -20.59
CA GLU A 164 -3.36 5.44 -20.83
C GLU A 164 -2.04 4.85 -20.33
N ALA A 165 -2.01 4.36 -19.08
CA ALA A 165 -0.82 3.74 -18.51
C ALA A 165 -0.33 2.54 -19.34
N SER A 166 -1.25 1.67 -19.76
CA SER A 166 -0.96 0.51 -20.60
C SER A 166 -0.47 0.93 -21.99
N GLN A 167 -1.09 1.94 -22.61
CA GLN A 167 -0.73 2.42 -23.94
C GLN A 167 0.66 3.08 -23.92
N GLN A 168 0.93 3.96 -22.95
CA GLN A 168 2.24 4.59 -22.80
C GLN A 168 3.33 3.54 -22.62
N THR A 169 3.09 2.54 -21.76
CA THR A 169 4.05 1.45 -21.52
C THR A 169 4.29 0.62 -22.77
N ALA A 170 3.24 0.30 -23.54
CA ALA A 170 3.35 -0.45 -24.80
C ALA A 170 4.14 0.33 -25.86
N GLN A 171 3.86 1.63 -26.01
CA GLN A 171 4.59 2.52 -26.94
C GLN A 171 6.09 2.56 -26.61
N LEU A 172 6.44 2.75 -25.34
CA LEU A 172 7.83 2.76 -24.89
C LEU A 172 8.52 1.40 -25.01
N SER A 173 7.74 0.30 -24.95
CA SER A 173 8.27 -1.06 -25.11
C SER A 173 8.57 -1.41 -26.58
N GLY A 174 8.06 -0.62 -27.53
CA GLY A 174 8.31 -0.78 -28.97
C GLY A 174 7.66 -2.00 -29.60
N ARG A 175 6.74 -2.68 -28.90
CA ARG A 175 6.00 -3.86 -29.39
C ARG A 175 4.55 -3.82 -28.93
N PRO A 176 3.61 -4.33 -29.72
CA PRO A 176 2.23 -4.50 -29.27
C PRO A 176 2.17 -5.52 -28.12
N PRO A 177 1.31 -5.31 -27.11
CA PRO A 177 1.16 -6.27 -26.02
C PRO A 177 0.66 -7.62 -26.52
N GLN A 178 1.32 -8.70 -26.11
CA GLN A 178 0.85 -10.05 -26.33
C GLN A 178 -0.23 -10.37 -25.30
N VAL A 179 -1.44 -10.72 -25.77
CA VAL A 179 -2.54 -11.16 -24.89
C VAL A 179 -2.40 -12.64 -24.60
N LEU A 180 -2.23 -13.00 -23.33
CA LEU A 180 -2.21 -14.41 -22.90
C LEU A 180 -3.63 -14.89 -22.54
N ARG A 181 -4.42 -14.04 -21.89
CA ARG A 181 -5.79 -14.37 -21.46
C ARG A 181 -6.63 -13.12 -21.21
N ALA A 182 -7.95 -13.26 -21.25
CA ALA A 182 -8.89 -12.18 -20.97
C ALA A 182 -8.86 -11.75 -19.49
N ASN A 183 -9.02 -10.45 -19.26
CA ASN A 183 -9.18 -9.87 -17.92
C ASN A 183 -10.64 -9.42 -17.70
N PRO A 184 -11.51 -10.29 -17.17
CA PRO A 184 -12.95 -9.99 -17.08
C PRO A 184 -13.25 -8.82 -16.13
N ARG A 185 -12.47 -8.64 -15.06
CA ARG A 185 -12.68 -7.53 -14.10
C ARG A 185 -12.33 -6.18 -14.72
N LEU A 186 -11.23 -6.10 -15.46
CA LEU A 186 -10.85 -4.88 -16.21
C LEU A 186 -11.85 -4.58 -17.33
N LEU A 187 -12.33 -5.60 -18.05
CA LEU A 187 -13.38 -5.45 -19.07
C LEU A 187 -14.69 -4.95 -18.47
N ALA A 188 -15.10 -5.49 -17.32
CA ALA A 188 -16.31 -5.03 -16.61
C ALA A 188 -16.13 -3.59 -16.07
N ALA A 189 -14.93 -3.22 -15.62
CA ALA A 189 -14.61 -1.84 -15.23
C ALA A 189 -14.68 -0.89 -16.43
N ALA A 190 -14.12 -1.26 -17.57
CA ALA A 190 -14.17 -0.47 -18.80
C ALA A 190 -15.60 -0.24 -19.29
N LYS A 191 -16.47 -1.27 -19.25
CA LYS A 191 -17.89 -1.13 -19.60
C LYS A 191 -18.64 -0.17 -18.68
N ARG A 192 -18.35 -0.21 -17.38
CA ARG A 192 -18.92 0.71 -16.38
C ARG A 192 -18.47 2.15 -16.62
N ALA A 193 -17.20 2.36 -16.96
CA ALA A 193 -16.66 3.68 -17.30
C ALA A 193 -17.21 4.26 -18.61
N ALA A 194 -17.53 3.39 -19.60
CA ALA A 194 -18.06 3.80 -20.90
C ALA A 194 -19.58 4.00 -20.92
N SER A 195 -20.31 3.42 -19.96
CA SER A 195 -21.74 3.66 -19.84
C SER A 195 -21.96 5.05 -19.25
N PRO A 196 -22.77 5.95 -19.85
CA PRO A 196 -23.23 7.13 -19.12
C PRO A 196 -23.86 6.63 -17.82
N LYS A 197 -23.70 7.38 -16.72
CA LYS A 197 -24.32 7.12 -15.42
C LYS A 197 -25.84 7.23 -15.58
N ALA A 198 -26.43 6.26 -16.26
CA ALA A 198 -27.84 6.18 -16.57
C ALA A 198 -28.54 5.84 -15.26
N ALA A 199 -29.43 6.72 -14.84
CA ALA A 199 -30.36 6.48 -13.76
C ALA A 199 -30.92 5.06 -13.90
N ALA A 200 -30.71 4.24 -12.87
CA ALA A 200 -31.16 2.85 -12.84
C ALA A 200 -32.65 2.79 -13.19
N THR A 201 -32.95 2.10 -14.29
CA THR A 201 -34.31 1.83 -14.71
C THR A 201 -34.87 0.72 -13.82
N ASN A 202 -36.01 1.00 -13.17
CA ASN A 202 -36.91 0.07 -12.48
C ASN A 202 -36.45 -0.52 -11.13
N SER A 203 -36.08 0.34 -10.18
CA SER A 203 -36.43 0.13 -8.77
C SER A 203 -37.23 1.32 -8.28
N THR A 204 -38.34 1.09 -7.57
CA THR A 204 -39.21 2.09 -6.91
C THR A 204 -38.53 2.92 -5.82
N GLN A 205 -37.20 3.03 -5.85
CA GLN A 205 -36.43 4.00 -5.10
C GLN A 205 -35.74 4.92 -6.10
N GLN A 206 -36.31 6.10 -6.25
CA GLN A 206 -35.70 7.24 -6.92
C GLN A 206 -34.40 7.54 -6.15
N ALA A 207 -33.27 6.99 -6.63
CA ALA A 207 -31.98 7.16 -5.98
C ALA A 207 -31.55 8.62 -6.12
N LEU A 208 -31.82 9.41 -5.08
CA LEU A 208 -31.24 10.73 -4.92
C LEU A 208 -29.73 10.55 -4.93
N ALA A 209 -29.04 11.30 -5.80
CA ALA A 209 -27.58 11.28 -5.81
C ALA A 209 -27.08 11.61 -4.38
N PRO A 210 -26.14 10.84 -3.83
CA PRO A 210 -25.66 11.07 -2.48
C PRO A 210 -25.04 12.47 -2.39
N VAL A 211 -25.18 13.10 -1.23
CA VAL A 211 -24.58 14.40 -0.93
C VAL A 211 -23.92 14.33 0.42
N VAL A 212 -22.66 14.76 0.50
CA VAL A 212 -21.96 14.96 1.78
C VAL A 212 -22.07 16.43 2.16
N THR A 213 -22.86 16.73 3.19
CA THR A 213 -23.11 18.12 3.63
C THR A 213 -22.08 18.59 4.64
N ALA A 214 -21.66 17.72 5.57
CA ALA A 214 -20.68 18.03 6.59
C ALA A 214 -20.01 16.77 7.14
N PHE A 215 -18.90 16.95 7.84
CA PHE A 215 -18.30 15.90 8.65
C PHE A 215 -17.72 16.50 9.94
N SER A 216 -17.58 15.68 10.97
CA SER A 216 -16.98 16.07 12.25
C SER A 216 -16.22 14.90 12.87
N PRO A 217 -15.05 15.15 13.48
CA PRO A 217 -14.33 16.43 13.53
C PRO A 217 -13.67 16.80 12.19
N THR A 218 -13.30 18.07 12.00
CA THR A 218 -12.55 18.53 10.81
C THR A 218 -11.05 18.27 10.90
N GLN A 219 -10.54 17.98 12.11
CA GLN A 219 -9.16 17.58 12.37
C GLN A 219 -9.15 16.32 13.26
N THR A 220 -8.37 15.32 12.87
CA THR A 220 -8.34 14.01 13.54
C THR A 220 -7.00 13.29 13.35
N ARG A 221 -6.92 12.04 13.81
CA ARG A 221 -5.73 11.17 13.77
C ARG A 221 -6.10 9.78 13.31
N ALA A 222 -5.36 9.24 12.34
CA ALA A 222 -5.60 7.91 11.80
C ALA A 222 -5.06 6.81 12.73
N GLY A 223 -5.82 5.72 12.86
CA GLY A 223 -5.44 4.55 13.66
C GLY A 223 -5.56 4.72 15.17
N THR A 224 -6.13 5.83 15.66
CA THR A 224 -6.27 6.08 17.12
C THR A 224 -7.60 5.63 17.70
N GLY A 225 -8.46 4.97 16.90
CA GLY A 225 -9.86 4.73 17.23
C GLY A 225 -10.74 5.99 17.10
N ALA A 226 -10.22 7.06 16.49
CA ALA A 226 -10.99 8.27 16.25
C ALA A 226 -12.14 8.02 15.27
N VAL A 227 -13.33 8.45 15.65
CA VAL A 227 -14.55 8.32 14.85
C VAL A 227 -14.73 9.58 14.00
N LEU A 228 -14.92 9.38 12.70
CA LEU A 228 -15.41 10.40 11.78
C LEU A 228 -16.91 10.20 11.59
N THR A 229 -17.68 11.24 11.88
CA THR A 229 -19.12 11.30 11.57
C THR A 229 -19.32 12.11 10.29
N ILE A 230 -19.85 11.48 9.25
CA ILE A 230 -20.19 12.11 7.97
C ILE A 230 -21.71 12.28 7.92
N ARG A 231 -22.18 13.48 7.59
CA ARG A 231 -23.59 13.83 7.46
C ARG A 231 -23.92 14.21 6.02
N GLY A 232 -25.14 13.90 5.62
CA GLY A 232 -25.58 14.08 4.24
C GLY A 232 -26.98 13.54 3.98
N SER A 233 -27.21 13.10 2.76
CA SER A 233 -28.46 12.47 2.31
C SER A 233 -28.18 11.54 1.14
N GLY A 234 -29.05 10.55 0.92
CA GLY A 234 -28.93 9.63 -0.21
C GLY A 234 -27.84 8.59 -0.02
N PHE A 235 -27.37 8.35 1.21
CA PHE A 235 -26.40 7.28 1.49
C PHE A 235 -27.00 5.88 1.46
N GLY A 236 -28.34 5.79 1.49
CA GLY A 236 -29.08 4.54 1.62
C GLY A 236 -29.19 4.05 3.08
N SER A 237 -30.20 3.24 3.35
CA SER A 237 -30.50 2.72 4.69
C SER A 237 -29.51 1.66 5.19
N SER A 238 -28.64 1.15 4.33
CA SER A 238 -27.58 0.20 4.69
C SER A 238 -26.36 0.35 3.79
N ARG A 239 -25.19 -0.01 4.31
CA ARG A 239 -23.91 0.11 3.58
C ARG A 239 -23.85 -0.79 2.34
N GLY A 240 -24.23 -2.06 2.49
CA GLY A 240 -24.01 -3.08 1.47
C GLY A 240 -22.54 -3.11 0.99
N SER A 241 -22.34 -2.91 -0.31
CA SER A 241 -21.02 -2.81 -0.95
C SER A 241 -20.42 -1.39 -0.97
N GLY A 242 -21.13 -0.41 -0.38
CA GLY A 242 -20.67 0.96 -0.22
C GLY A 242 -19.49 1.12 0.73
N GLY A 243 -18.84 2.27 0.68
CA GLY A 243 -17.69 2.57 1.52
C GLY A 243 -17.30 4.04 1.56
N VAL A 244 -16.36 4.35 2.44
CA VAL A 244 -15.76 5.66 2.65
C VAL A 244 -14.31 5.63 2.20
N ASP A 245 -13.95 6.55 1.33
CA ASP A 245 -12.62 6.71 0.74
C ASP A 245 -11.92 7.94 1.33
N PHE A 246 -10.72 7.73 1.85
CA PHE A 246 -9.82 8.77 2.34
C PHE A 246 -8.72 9.02 1.31
N ARG A 247 -8.07 10.19 1.35
CA ARG A 247 -6.81 10.38 0.61
C ARG A 247 -5.74 9.46 1.19
N ASN A 248 -4.84 8.96 0.35
CA ASN A 248 -3.73 8.11 0.79
C ASN A 248 -2.61 8.96 1.39
N ALA A 249 -2.21 8.72 2.65
CA ALA A 249 -1.15 9.52 3.27
C ALA A 249 0.26 9.19 2.74
N ASP A 250 0.45 8.02 2.13
CA ASP A 250 1.77 7.56 1.65
C ASP A 250 2.19 8.19 0.31
N ASP A 251 1.29 8.86 -0.41
CA ASP A 251 1.55 9.48 -1.73
C ASP A 251 1.14 10.96 -1.80
N GLY A 252 1.02 11.61 -0.63
CA GLY A 252 0.58 13.00 -0.53
C GLY A 252 -0.89 13.23 -0.90
N GLY A 253 -1.71 12.18 -0.92
CA GLY A 253 -3.14 12.24 -1.20
C GLY A 253 -3.49 12.23 -2.69
N ALA A 254 -2.57 11.70 -3.50
CA ALA A 254 -2.74 11.55 -4.95
C ALA A 254 -3.72 10.41 -5.29
N THR A 255 -3.68 9.32 -4.52
CA THR A 255 -4.67 8.24 -4.60
C THR A 255 -5.61 8.25 -3.40
N THR A 256 -6.56 7.32 -3.41
CA THR A 256 -7.48 7.09 -2.29
C THR A 256 -7.22 5.75 -1.63
N THR A 257 -7.68 5.63 -0.40
CA THR A 257 -7.68 4.40 0.37
C THR A 257 -9.04 4.21 1.04
N ARG A 258 -9.61 3.01 0.94
CA ARG A 258 -10.96 2.72 1.45
C ARG A 258 -10.91 2.07 2.83
N ALA A 259 -11.69 2.61 3.76
CA ALA A 259 -11.87 2.01 5.08
C ALA A 259 -12.36 0.55 5.00
N LEU A 260 -11.85 -0.30 5.89
CA LEU A 260 -12.17 -1.71 5.94
C LEU A 260 -13.56 -1.94 6.52
N ASP A 261 -14.13 -3.12 6.27
CA ASP A 261 -15.46 -3.50 6.77
C ASP A 261 -15.61 -3.34 8.29
N ARG A 262 -14.54 -3.62 9.04
CA ARG A 262 -14.51 -3.48 10.50
C ARG A 262 -14.46 -2.03 11.00
N ASP A 263 -14.14 -1.08 10.13
CA ASP A 263 -13.98 0.34 10.52
C ASP A 263 -15.34 1.06 10.58
N TYR A 264 -16.41 0.48 10.02
CA TYR A 264 -17.74 1.09 10.03
C TYR A 264 -18.48 0.80 11.34
N LEU A 265 -18.89 1.86 12.04
CA LEU A 265 -19.66 1.77 13.28
C LEU A 265 -21.17 1.85 13.02
N SER A 266 -21.58 2.72 12.11
CA SER A 266 -22.98 2.84 11.68
C SER A 266 -23.11 3.41 10.27
N TRP A 267 -24.18 3.02 9.58
CA TRP A 267 -24.53 3.54 8.25
C TRP A 267 -26.03 3.72 8.15
N THR A 268 -26.46 4.93 7.80
CA THR A 268 -27.85 5.32 7.57
C THR A 268 -27.89 6.28 6.38
N ASP A 269 -29.09 6.59 5.88
CA ASP A 269 -29.24 7.44 4.69
C ASP A 269 -28.67 8.85 4.87
N THR A 270 -28.65 9.35 6.10
CA THR A 270 -28.24 10.73 6.41
C THR A 270 -26.96 10.82 7.25
N GLN A 271 -26.45 9.69 7.76
CA GLN A 271 -25.28 9.67 8.61
C GLN A 271 -24.47 8.37 8.47
N ILE A 272 -23.15 8.52 8.38
CA ILE A 272 -22.17 7.43 8.43
C ILE A 272 -21.20 7.71 9.58
N GLN A 273 -20.92 6.71 10.40
CA GLN A 273 -19.84 6.75 11.39
C GLN A 273 -18.81 5.69 11.06
N VAL A 274 -17.56 6.13 10.89
CA VAL A 274 -16.44 5.28 10.48
C VAL A 274 -15.20 5.66 11.27
N LEU A 275 -14.40 4.67 11.65
CA LEU A 275 -13.08 4.88 12.23
C LEU A 275 -12.13 5.40 11.16
N VAL A 276 -11.26 6.35 11.50
CA VAL A 276 -10.23 6.83 10.58
C VAL A 276 -9.08 5.83 10.56
N PRO A 277 -8.88 5.08 9.46
CA PRO A 277 -7.98 3.93 9.46
C PRO A 277 -6.52 4.34 9.29
N SER A 278 -5.62 3.71 10.05
CA SER A 278 -4.19 3.70 9.73
C SER A 278 -3.78 2.57 8.80
N LEU A 279 -4.66 1.59 8.61
CA LEU A 279 -4.48 0.47 7.69
C LEU A 279 -5.82 0.21 7.02
N ALA A 280 -5.96 0.71 5.80
CA ALA A 280 -7.17 0.54 5.00
C ALA A 280 -7.01 -0.58 3.95
N SER A 281 -8.02 -0.79 3.11
CA SER A 281 -8.12 -1.93 2.18
C SER A 281 -6.92 -2.15 1.25
N ASN A 282 -6.22 -1.08 0.86
CA ASN A 282 -5.02 -1.16 0.03
C ASN A 282 -3.71 -1.11 0.82
N GLY A 283 -3.77 -1.25 2.15
CA GLY A 283 -2.59 -1.30 3.02
C GLY A 283 -2.00 0.07 3.38
N HIS A 284 -2.69 1.16 3.01
CA HIS A 284 -2.24 2.53 3.24
C HIS A 284 -3.02 3.23 4.35
N PRO A 285 -2.41 4.18 5.07
CA PRO A 285 -3.09 5.02 6.06
C PRO A 285 -3.96 6.09 5.40
N ALA A 286 -5.07 6.44 6.06
CA ALA A 286 -5.85 7.62 5.70
C ALA A 286 -5.02 8.91 5.93
N GLY A 287 -5.06 9.79 4.94
CA GLY A 287 -4.35 11.07 4.89
C GLY A 287 -5.28 12.27 4.76
N THR A 288 -4.68 13.46 4.83
CA THR A 288 -5.41 14.74 4.73
C THR A 288 -6.00 14.93 3.34
N GLY A 289 -7.26 15.39 3.28
CA GLY A 289 -7.92 15.76 2.04
C GLY A 289 -9.43 15.53 2.07
N THR A 290 -10.07 15.57 0.90
CA THR A 290 -11.52 15.34 0.79
C THR A 290 -11.86 13.88 1.10
N VAL A 291 -13.05 13.65 1.64
CA VAL A 291 -13.58 12.33 1.96
C VAL A 291 -14.64 11.95 0.93
N GLY A 292 -14.49 10.78 0.31
CA GLY A 292 -15.44 10.22 -0.63
C GLY A 292 -16.39 9.23 0.05
N VAL A 293 -17.64 9.19 -0.40
CA VAL A 293 -18.64 8.20 0.00
C VAL A 293 -19.17 7.55 -1.27
N THR A 294 -19.08 6.24 -1.36
CA THR A 294 -19.73 5.42 -2.40
C THR A 294 -20.84 4.60 -1.75
N THR A 295 -22.03 4.67 -2.31
CA THR A 295 -23.23 3.96 -1.83
C THR A 295 -23.34 2.57 -2.45
N ASN A 296 -24.26 1.75 -1.94
CA ASN A 296 -24.43 0.37 -2.41
C ASN A 296 -24.83 0.25 -3.89
N ASP A 297 -25.50 1.26 -4.44
CA ASP A 297 -25.88 1.33 -5.86
C ASP A 297 -24.73 1.81 -6.77
N GLY A 298 -23.55 2.08 -6.18
CA GLY A 298 -22.36 2.55 -6.89
C GLY A 298 -22.35 4.03 -7.22
N THR A 299 -23.33 4.81 -6.73
CA THR A 299 -23.24 6.28 -6.80
C THR A 299 -22.27 6.82 -5.74
N SER A 300 -21.68 7.98 -6.00
CA SER A 300 -20.64 8.54 -5.13
C SER A 300 -20.80 10.04 -4.94
N ALA A 301 -20.37 10.50 -3.76
CA ALA A 301 -20.30 11.90 -3.36
C ALA A 301 -18.94 12.18 -2.71
N THR A 302 -18.44 13.39 -2.87
CA THR A 302 -17.18 13.82 -2.25
C THR A 302 -17.45 15.07 -1.41
N SER A 303 -16.84 15.13 -0.22
CA SER A 303 -16.95 16.30 0.64
C SER A 303 -16.32 17.54 -0.02
N ALA A 304 -16.96 18.70 0.14
CA ALA A 304 -16.41 19.97 -0.32
C ALA A 304 -15.21 20.43 0.52
N ALA A 305 -15.29 20.24 1.84
CA ALA A 305 -14.21 20.53 2.77
C ALA A 305 -13.20 19.36 2.85
N ALA A 306 -11.94 19.69 3.16
CA ALA A 306 -10.90 18.71 3.44
C ALA A 306 -10.87 18.36 4.93
N LEU A 307 -10.73 17.06 5.24
CA LEU A 307 -10.43 16.54 6.57
C LEU A 307 -8.92 16.64 6.80
N THR A 308 -8.51 17.23 7.92
CA THR A 308 -7.10 17.24 8.34
C THR A 308 -6.79 16.02 9.19
N ILE A 309 -5.85 15.19 8.73
CA ILE A 309 -5.30 14.07 9.50
C ILE A 309 -3.88 14.45 9.92
N VAL A 310 -3.69 14.63 11.23
CA VAL A 310 -2.43 15.16 11.79
C VAL A 310 -1.30 14.13 11.74
N TYR A 311 -1.64 12.88 12.03
CA TYR A 311 -0.73 11.74 11.92
C TYR A 311 -1.52 10.44 11.80
N ALA A 312 -0.84 9.38 11.36
CA ALA A 312 -1.31 8.01 11.39
C ALA A 312 -0.42 7.16 12.31
N LEU A 313 -1.04 6.35 13.18
CA LEU A 313 -0.30 5.34 13.96
C LEU A 313 0.12 4.18 13.06
N SER A 314 1.31 3.62 13.26
CA SER A 314 1.77 2.41 12.57
C SER A 314 1.17 1.15 13.20
N ASN A 315 -0.15 0.97 13.08
CA ASN A 315 -0.81 -0.22 13.61
C ASN A 315 -0.58 -1.44 12.71
N ILE A 316 -0.61 -2.62 13.31
CA ILE A 316 -0.51 -3.90 12.65
C ILE A 316 -1.83 -4.66 12.80
N ASP A 317 -2.27 -5.32 11.74
CA ASP A 317 -3.38 -6.26 11.87
C ASP A 317 -2.94 -7.53 12.56
N ASN A 318 -3.79 -8.02 13.46
CA ASN A 318 -3.61 -9.37 14.00
C ASN A 318 -3.80 -10.42 12.89
N THR A 319 -3.34 -11.65 13.12
CA THR A 319 -3.40 -12.76 12.16
C THR A 319 -4.83 -13.10 11.68
N ALA A 320 -5.87 -12.61 12.37
CA ALA A 320 -7.28 -12.81 12.02
C ALA A 320 -7.92 -11.59 11.33
N GLY A 321 -7.20 -10.48 11.12
CA GLY A 321 -7.72 -9.24 10.53
C GLY A 321 -8.88 -8.62 11.32
N THR A 322 -9.09 -9.02 12.58
CA THR A 322 -10.23 -8.59 13.40
C THR A 322 -9.96 -7.28 14.13
N PHE A 323 -8.68 -6.98 14.42
CA PHE A 323 -8.28 -5.76 15.09
C PHE A 323 -6.91 -5.28 14.58
N ALA A 324 -6.74 -3.96 14.57
CA ALA A 324 -5.47 -3.30 14.41
C ALA A 324 -4.88 -3.01 15.81
N ASP A 325 -3.70 -3.55 16.09
CA ASP A 325 -2.99 -3.33 17.36
C ASP A 325 -1.77 -2.43 17.15
N ARG A 326 -1.38 -1.69 18.18
CA ARG A 326 -0.20 -0.83 18.14
C ARG A 326 1.02 -1.65 18.58
N PRO A 327 2.04 -1.82 17.71
CA PRO A 327 3.28 -2.44 18.14
C PRO A 327 3.90 -1.59 19.25
N ASN A 328 4.20 -2.24 20.38
CA ASN A 328 4.91 -1.61 21.49
C ASN A 328 6.35 -2.11 21.51
N HIS A 329 7.27 -1.20 21.77
CA HIS A 329 8.67 -1.54 21.96
C HIS A 329 8.85 -2.28 23.30
N ILE A 330 9.52 -3.42 23.25
CA ILE A 330 9.96 -4.16 24.43
C ILE A 330 11.47 -4.08 24.48
N ALA A 331 12.01 -3.75 25.64
CA ALA A 331 13.44 -3.77 25.90
C ALA A 331 14.01 -5.18 25.69
N THR A 332 14.99 -5.30 24.81
CA THR A 332 15.57 -6.60 24.41
C THR A 332 17.07 -6.69 24.61
N ASN A 333 17.77 -5.58 24.82
CA ASN A 333 19.20 -5.62 25.08
C ASN A 333 19.51 -5.87 26.56
N THR A 334 20.77 -6.20 26.86
CA THR A 334 21.24 -6.50 28.22
C THR A 334 21.17 -5.30 29.18
N THR A 335 20.95 -4.09 28.69
CA THR A 335 20.79 -2.86 29.49
C THR A 335 19.32 -2.44 29.64
N GLY A 336 18.37 -3.24 29.16
CA GLY A 336 16.94 -2.92 29.26
C GLY A 336 16.46 -1.86 28.25
N GLY A 337 17.14 -1.71 27.12
CA GLY A 337 16.78 -0.82 26.00
C GLY A 337 16.61 -1.54 24.66
N LEU A 338 16.53 -0.74 23.59
CA LEU A 338 16.45 -1.20 22.19
C LEU A 338 17.84 -1.19 21.54
N THR A 339 18.07 -2.12 20.61
CA THR A 339 19.27 -2.13 19.76
C THR A 339 18.91 -1.60 18.38
N PHE A 340 19.61 -0.56 17.94
CA PHE A 340 19.54 -0.05 16.57
C PHE A 340 20.69 -0.61 15.76
N HIS A 341 20.37 -1.28 14.65
CA HIS A 341 21.36 -1.75 13.70
C HIS A 341 21.38 -0.81 12.50
N PHE A 342 22.49 -0.09 12.35
CA PHE A 342 22.73 0.72 11.16
C PHE A 342 23.25 -0.16 10.03
N GLY A 343 22.90 0.19 8.79
CA GLY A 343 23.46 -0.48 7.62
C GLY A 343 24.99 -0.36 7.60
N PRO A 344 25.71 -1.35 7.04
CA PRO A 344 27.18 -1.39 7.07
C PRO A 344 27.85 -0.15 6.46
N ASN A 345 27.17 0.51 5.52
CA ASN A 345 27.67 1.71 4.84
C ASN A 345 27.26 3.03 5.53
N PHE A 346 26.56 2.98 6.65
CA PHE A 346 26.10 4.18 7.36
C PHE A 346 27.28 5.03 7.86
N SER A 347 28.29 4.37 8.44
CA SER A 347 29.50 5.04 8.94
C SER A 347 30.40 5.58 7.83
N SER A 348 30.39 4.96 6.64
CA SER A 348 31.15 5.44 5.48
C SER A 348 30.54 6.66 4.79
N ASN A 349 29.28 7.01 5.11
CA ASN A 349 28.61 8.17 4.55
C ASN A 349 28.84 9.40 5.44
N ALA A 350 29.93 10.13 5.19
CA ALA A 350 30.30 11.32 5.96
C ALA A 350 29.20 12.41 6.00
N ALA A 351 28.31 12.46 5.01
CA ALA A 351 27.15 13.34 5.00
C ALA A 351 26.02 12.86 5.93
N ALA A 352 25.89 11.55 6.14
CA ALA A 352 24.94 10.95 7.09
C ALA A 352 25.46 10.96 8.55
N GLY A 353 26.78 11.08 8.74
CA GLY A 353 27.44 11.02 10.05
C GLY A 353 27.64 12.36 10.78
N ARG A 354 27.20 13.51 10.23
CA ARG A 354 27.33 14.82 10.90
C ARG A 354 26.16 15.09 11.86
N PRO A 355 26.38 15.14 13.19
CA PRO A 355 25.36 15.60 14.12
C PRO A 355 25.34 17.13 14.13
N GLY A 356 24.18 17.74 13.86
CA GLY A 356 23.90 19.12 14.25
C GLY A 356 24.20 20.21 13.22
N SER A 357 23.25 20.44 12.30
CA SER A 357 22.61 21.73 11.99
C SER A 357 21.82 21.58 10.69
N ALA A 358 20.49 21.75 10.78
CA ALA A 358 19.51 21.59 9.69
C ALA A 358 19.32 20.16 9.13
N GLY A 359 18.52 19.38 9.87
CA GLY A 359 17.76 18.24 9.33
C GLY A 359 18.58 16.96 9.13
N TRP A 360 18.17 15.89 9.80
CA TRP A 360 18.55 14.54 9.42
C TRP A 360 18.23 14.31 7.94
N ARG A 361 19.23 14.42 7.05
CA ARG A 361 19.14 13.88 5.70
C ARG A 361 19.44 12.39 5.82
N SER A 362 18.36 11.64 5.97
CA SER A 362 18.27 10.22 6.26
C SER A 362 18.79 9.35 5.11
N GLY A 363 20.12 9.24 4.98
CA GLY A 363 20.80 8.38 4.01
C GLY A 363 20.99 6.92 4.45
N GLY A 364 20.42 6.50 5.57
CA GLY A 364 20.42 5.10 6.01
C GLY A 364 19.24 4.84 6.93
N ALA A 365 18.36 3.92 6.53
CA ALA A 365 17.26 3.49 7.38
C ALA A 365 17.83 2.66 8.54
N PRO A 366 17.68 3.08 9.81
CA PRO A 366 18.02 2.21 10.94
C PRO A 366 17.08 1.01 10.98
N ARG A 367 17.62 -0.20 11.09
CA ARG A 367 16.81 -1.38 11.42
C ARG A 367 16.62 -1.39 12.93
N ALA A 368 15.40 -1.13 13.39
CA ALA A 368 15.02 -1.39 14.77
C ALA A 368 14.41 -2.78 14.87
N SER A 369 15.06 -3.70 15.57
CA SER A 369 14.47 -4.99 15.93
C SER A 369 13.75 -4.86 17.26
N THR A 370 12.48 -5.25 17.30
CA THR A 370 11.74 -5.50 18.54
C THR A 370 11.51 -7.00 18.64
N GLY A 371 11.71 -7.56 19.82
CA GLY A 371 11.69 -9.01 20.04
C GLY A 371 10.31 -9.65 19.81
N SER A 372 10.31 -10.97 19.67
CA SER A 372 9.10 -11.79 19.46
C SER A 372 8.07 -11.59 20.58
N TRP A 373 6.80 -11.48 20.19
CA TRP A 373 5.68 -11.61 21.12
C TRP A 373 5.65 -13.02 21.71
N ALA A 374 5.99 -13.16 22.99
CA ALA A 374 5.63 -14.32 23.78
C ALA A 374 4.32 -14.01 24.51
N PRO A 375 3.21 -14.73 24.26
CA PRO A 375 2.02 -14.57 25.09
C PRO A 375 2.40 -14.96 26.53
N ARG A 376 2.27 -14.02 27.45
CA ARG A 376 2.35 -14.34 28.88
C ARG A 376 1.18 -15.29 29.20
N PRO A 377 1.42 -16.52 29.70
CA PRO A 377 0.33 -17.30 30.25
C PRO A 377 -0.26 -16.52 31.43
N LEU A 378 -1.57 -16.29 31.38
CA LEU A 378 -2.35 -15.78 32.51
C LEU A 378 -2.06 -16.65 33.74
N PRO A 379 -1.78 -16.07 34.92
CA PRO A 379 -1.62 -16.87 36.13
C PRO A 379 -2.95 -17.56 36.42
N MET A 380 -3.00 -18.89 36.28
CA MET A 380 -4.10 -19.67 36.82
C MET A 380 -4.14 -19.47 38.34
N PRO A 381 -5.31 -19.18 38.93
CA PRO A 381 -5.44 -19.18 40.38
C PRO A 381 -5.37 -20.63 40.88
N LEU A 382 -4.30 -20.96 41.60
CA LEU A 382 -4.21 -22.20 42.37
C LEU A 382 -5.29 -22.22 43.46
N PRO A 383 -6.09 -23.30 43.59
CA PRO A 383 -7.03 -23.41 44.69
C PRO A 383 -6.27 -23.73 45.99
N ARG A 384 -6.58 -22.96 47.03
CA ARG A 384 -6.17 -23.24 48.41
C ARG A 384 -6.80 -24.55 48.86
N THR A 385 -6.00 -25.56 49.16
CA THR A 385 -6.37 -26.61 50.12
C THR A 385 -5.16 -26.95 51.01
N ARG A 386 -5.43 -26.96 52.32
CA ARG A 386 -4.52 -27.36 53.40
C ARG A 386 -4.54 -28.88 53.54
N THR A 387 -3.37 -29.53 53.58
CA THR A 387 -3.07 -30.70 54.44
C THR A 387 -1.56 -31.00 54.36
N THR A 388 -0.76 -30.70 55.39
CA THR A 388 -0.33 -31.57 56.52
C THR A 388 0.83 -32.54 56.16
N TRP A 389 2.03 -32.18 56.64
CA TRP A 389 3.19 -32.98 57.11
C TRP A 389 3.67 -34.23 56.35
N TRP A 390 4.97 -34.28 56.00
CA TRP A 390 5.98 -35.21 56.56
C TRP A 390 7.42 -34.75 56.22
N LEU A 391 8.33 -35.04 57.15
CA LEU A 391 9.73 -34.61 57.26
C LEU A 391 10.72 -35.54 56.53
N SER A 392 11.99 -35.08 56.45
CA SER A 392 13.24 -35.86 56.38
C SER A 392 13.70 -36.37 54.99
N THR A 393 14.95 -36.31 54.52
CA THR A 393 16.28 -36.05 55.13
C THR A 393 17.31 -35.66 54.04
N MET A 394 18.41 -35.02 54.47
CA MET A 394 19.61 -34.63 53.71
C MET A 394 20.39 -35.77 53.03
N ALA A 395 21.12 -35.46 51.95
CA ALA A 395 22.50 -35.92 51.73
C ALA A 395 23.25 -35.02 50.72
N ARG A 396 24.56 -34.88 50.94
CA ARG A 396 25.48 -33.85 50.45
C ARG A 396 26.64 -34.51 49.67
N CYS A 397 27.35 -33.74 48.82
CA CYS A 397 28.68 -34.00 48.21
C CYS A 397 28.75 -34.98 47.01
N ARG A 398 29.60 -34.84 45.96
CA ARG A 398 30.84 -34.07 45.68
C ARG A 398 31.16 -34.16 44.16
N ARG A 399 31.81 -33.11 43.60
CA ARG A 399 32.78 -33.04 42.45
C ARG A 399 32.41 -33.81 41.15
N GLY A 400 32.46 -33.29 39.91
CA GLY A 400 33.12 -32.14 39.29
C GLY A 400 33.63 -32.61 37.90
N CYS A 401 33.23 -31.97 36.81
CA CYS A 401 33.99 -31.88 35.54
C CYS A 401 33.24 -31.01 34.51
N TRP A 402 34.04 -30.33 33.70
CA TRP A 402 33.71 -29.24 32.80
C TRP A 402 32.92 -29.63 31.54
N GLY A 403 32.20 -28.65 30.97
CA GLY A 403 31.65 -28.72 29.62
C GLY A 403 30.40 -27.87 29.45
N ALA A 404 30.55 -26.54 29.38
CA ALA A 404 29.44 -25.60 29.26
C ALA A 404 28.75 -25.71 27.89
N LEU A 405 27.62 -26.41 27.89
CA LEU A 405 26.56 -26.29 26.89
C LEU A 405 25.70 -25.08 27.26
N ARG A 406 25.60 -24.06 26.41
CA ARG A 406 24.63 -22.98 26.60
C ARG A 406 23.85 -22.71 25.33
N LEU A 407 22.68 -23.36 25.26
CA LEU A 407 21.48 -22.82 24.64
C LEU A 407 21.25 -21.40 25.16
N ILE A 408 20.99 -20.48 24.25
CA ILE A 408 20.35 -19.18 24.52
C ILE A 408 19.43 -18.97 23.31
N THR A 409 18.17 -19.43 23.38
CA THR A 409 16.95 -18.66 23.72
C THR A 409 16.79 -17.39 22.92
#